data_AF-A0A1F4YFU3-F1
#
_entry.id   AF-A0A1F4YFU3-F1
#
_cell.length_a   1.000
_cell.length_b   1.000
_cell.length_c   1.000
_cell.angle_alpha   90.00
_cell.angle_beta   90.00
_cell.angle_gamma   90.00
#
_symmetry.space_group_name_H-M   'P 1'
#
loop_
_entity.id
_entity.type
_entity.pdbx_description
1 polymer ?
#
loop_
_entity_poly.entity_id
_entity_poly.type
_entity_poly.pdbx_seq_one_letter_code
_entity_poly.pdbx_strand_id
1 'polypeptide(L)'
;MIDAGVTSLVRDRELESRRIREATTIERRWYGPENRIVTYADADRAIAEGRLVHVPFGQPVYDLTRSEVKYESKQLNLLTPLAKKLLDEVMRKWGETRGERWPEVRLAVTSLWRPGEMQAKLARSSYWAVGEGESSHVAGAAFDVSRRSMWIGSEGVRSWDETRTRFDVEVFGKMDEILERVAHEGKANVVVERLIDEDRIVPSVSHVCVNPNYES
;
A
#
# COMPACT_ATOMS: atom_id res chain seq x y z
N MET A 1 33.10 18.32 11.78
CA MET A 1 33.06 16.86 11.59
C MET A 1 31.63 16.53 11.19
N ILE A 2 31.41 16.12 9.94
CA ILE A 2 30.10 15.57 9.53
C ILE A 2 30.07 14.15 10.09
N ASP A 3 29.08 13.88 10.92
CA ASP A 3 28.96 12.67 11.72
C ASP A 3 28.78 11.44 10.81
N ALA A 4 29.64 10.44 10.96
CA ALA A 4 29.67 9.27 10.07
C ALA A 4 28.34 8.49 10.05
N GLY A 5 27.55 8.59 11.13
CA GLY A 5 26.21 8.02 11.24
C GLY A 5 25.18 8.68 10.31
N VAL A 6 25.25 10.02 10.13
CA VAL A 6 24.33 10.76 9.25
C VAL A 6 24.56 10.37 7.77
N THR A 7 25.81 10.16 7.37
CA THR A 7 26.15 9.67 6.03
C THR A 7 25.71 8.23 5.76
N SER A 8 25.63 7.37 6.78
CA SER A 8 25.16 5.99 6.62
C SER A 8 23.65 5.93 6.38
N LEU A 9 22.85 6.66 7.17
CA LEU A 9 21.39 6.64 7.03
C LEU A 9 20.92 7.26 5.71
N VAL A 10 21.58 8.33 5.24
CA VAL A 10 21.30 8.91 3.92
C VAL A 10 21.57 7.88 2.83
N ARG A 11 22.70 7.17 2.91
CA ARG A 11 23.04 6.11 1.97
C ARG A 11 22.03 4.97 1.99
N ASP A 12 21.59 4.52 3.16
CA ASP A 12 20.61 3.43 3.26
C ASP A 12 19.26 3.84 2.67
N ARG A 13 18.84 5.11 2.85
CA ARG A 13 17.65 5.69 2.20
C ARG A 13 17.77 5.71 0.68
N GLU A 14 18.93 6.09 0.16
CA GLU A 14 19.17 6.08 -1.28
C GLU A 14 19.16 4.66 -1.86
N LEU A 15 19.75 3.68 -1.15
CA LEU A 15 19.78 2.28 -1.55
C LEU A 15 18.38 1.67 -1.57
N GLU A 16 17.58 1.89 -0.54
CA GLU A 16 16.21 1.39 -0.49
C GLU A 16 15.33 2.11 -1.55
N SER A 17 15.53 3.41 -1.79
CA SER A 17 14.79 4.15 -2.82
C SER A 17 15.09 3.58 -4.21
N ARG A 18 16.37 3.26 -4.46
CA ARG A 18 16.79 2.58 -5.69
C ARG A 18 16.16 1.21 -5.82
N ARG A 19 16.19 0.39 -4.76
CA ARG A 19 15.59 -0.95 -4.75
C ARG A 19 14.09 -0.90 -5.06
N ILE A 20 13.35 0.03 -4.45
CA ILE A 20 11.92 0.20 -4.71
C ILE A 20 11.67 0.65 -6.15
N ARG A 21 12.43 1.60 -6.68
CA ARG A 21 12.30 2.04 -8.09
C ARG A 21 12.59 0.92 -9.08
N GLU A 22 13.60 0.11 -8.82
CA GLU A 22 13.91 -1.08 -9.62
C GLU A 22 12.78 -2.10 -9.54
N ALA A 23 12.31 -2.43 -8.33
CA ALA A 23 11.24 -3.40 -8.11
C ALA A 23 9.89 -2.97 -8.73
N THR A 24 9.60 -1.66 -8.77
CA THR A 24 8.37 -1.09 -9.34
C THR A 24 8.47 -0.82 -10.84
N THR A 25 9.61 -1.10 -11.50
CA THR A 25 9.80 -0.84 -12.93
C THR A 25 8.80 -1.61 -13.80
N ILE A 26 8.43 -2.83 -13.40
CA ILE A 26 7.44 -3.65 -14.12
C ILE A 26 6.05 -2.99 -14.13
N GLU A 27 5.68 -2.32 -13.05
CA GLU A 27 4.39 -1.66 -12.89
C GLU A 27 4.21 -0.52 -13.89
N ARG A 28 5.28 0.21 -14.16
CA ARG A 28 5.30 1.29 -15.15
C ARG A 28 5.05 0.79 -16.57
N ARG A 29 5.48 -0.44 -16.85
CA ARG A 29 5.24 -1.10 -18.14
C ARG A 29 3.79 -1.58 -18.25
N TRP A 30 3.20 -2.02 -17.14
CA TRP A 30 1.80 -2.42 -17.08
C TRP A 30 0.84 -1.23 -17.17
N TYR A 31 1.16 -0.13 -16.48
CA TYR A 31 0.30 1.05 -16.38
C TYR A 31 0.95 2.27 -17.04
N GLY A 32 0.86 2.29 -18.37
CA GLY A 32 1.26 3.42 -19.21
C GLY A 32 0.43 4.69 -18.96
N PRO A 33 0.82 5.83 -19.55
CA PRO A 33 0.12 7.12 -19.41
C PRO A 33 -1.40 7.06 -19.66
N GLU A 34 -1.85 6.22 -20.58
CA GLU A 34 -3.25 6.01 -20.97
C GLU A 34 -4.13 5.39 -19.87
N ASN A 35 -3.52 4.72 -18.89
CA ASN A 35 -4.25 4.09 -17.78
C ASN A 35 -4.49 5.03 -16.61
N ARG A 36 -3.91 6.24 -16.65
CA ARG A 36 -3.86 7.14 -15.50
C ARG A 36 -5.11 7.98 -15.35
N ILE A 37 -5.49 8.20 -14.10
CA ILE A 37 -6.66 8.97 -13.68
C ILE A 37 -6.12 10.09 -12.80
N VAL A 38 -5.79 11.21 -13.43
CA VAL A 38 -4.91 12.23 -12.84
C VAL A 38 -5.67 13.19 -11.94
N THR A 39 -6.89 13.56 -12.31
CA THR A 39 -7.69 14.56 -11.59
C THR A 39 -8.92 13.94 -10.93
N TYR A 40 -9.51 14.65 -9.98
CA TYR A 40 -10.82 14.26 -9.41
C TYR A 40 -11.91 14.19 -10.49
N ALA A 41 -11.89 15.09 -11.47
CA ALA A 41 -12.85 15.06 -12.58
C ALA A 41 -12.66 13.81 -13.47
N ASP A 42 -11.42 13.34 -13.65
CA ASP A 42 -11.17 12.08 -14.36
C ASP A 42 -11.66 10.88 -13.53
N ALA A 43 -11.49 10.93 -12.22
CA ALA A 43 -11.98 9.89 -11.31
C ALA A 43 -13.51 9.79 -11.33
N ASP A 44 -14.22 10.93 -11.29
CA ASP A 44 -15.68 10.95 -11.38
C ASP A 44 -16.16 10.35 -12.72
N ARG A 45 -15.49 10.66 -13.83
CA ARG A 45 -15.78 10.03 -15.14
C ARG A 45 -15.47 8.53 -15.14
N ALA A 46 -14.32 8.13 -14.59
CA ALA A 46 -13.92 6.73 -14.51
C ALA A 46 -14.88 5.90 -13.63
N ILE A 47 -15.46 6.49 -12.58
CA ILE A 47 -16.52 5.86 -11.78
C ILE A 47 -17.77 5.66 -12.64
N ALA A 48 -18.20 6.70 -13.36
CA ALA A 48 -19.38 6.62 -14.23
C ALA A 48 -19.22 5.59 -15.36
N GLU A 49 -17.99 5.39 -15.85
CA GLU A 49 -17.61 4.40 -16.85
C GLU A 49 -17.36 2.99 -16.27
N GLY A 50 -17.43 2.81 -14.95
CA GLY A 50 -17.13 1.53 -14.28
C GLY A 50 -15.64 1.15 -14.26
N ARG A 51 -14.74 2.07 -14.63
CA ARG A 51 -13.28 1.89 -14.57
C ARG A 51 -12.72 2.02 -13.17
N LEU A 52 -13.38 2.76 -12.29
CA LEU A 52 -13.08 2.83 -10.85
C LEU A 52 -14.31 2.45 -10.04
N VAL A 53 -14.06 1.82 -8.89
CA VAL A 53 -15.08 1.41 -7.93
C VAL A 53 -14.69 1.83 -6.53
N HIS A 54 -15.68 2.17 -5.71
CA HIS A 54 -15.45 2.52 -4.31
C HIS A 54 -15.06 1.30 -3.47
N VAL A 55 -14.08 1.51 -2.61
CA VAL A 55 -13.74 0.62 -1.51
C VAL A 55 -14.43 1.14 -0.24
N PRO A 56 -15.39 0.40 0.32
CA PRO A 56 -16.11 0.84 1.51
C PRO A 56 -15.22 0.81 2.77
N PHE A 57 -15.48 1.74 3.69
CA PHE A 57 -14.96 1.70 5.07
C PHE A 57 -15.65 0.60 5.89
N GLY A 58 -15.12 0.31 7.08
CA GLY A 58 -15.77 -0.55 8.07
C GLY A 58 -15.77 -2.02 7.66
N GLN A 59 -14.74 -2.45 6.93
CA GLN A 59 -14.61 -3.85 6.54
C GLN A 59 -14.30 -4.72 7.78
N PRO A 60 -14.74 -5.99 7.79
CA PRO A 60 -14.63 -6.83 8.98
C PRO A 60 -13.22 -7.40 9.20
N VAL A 61 -12.39 -7.46 8.17
CA VAL A 61 -11.05 -8.09 8.21
C VAL A 61 -9.92 -7.10 7.91
N TYR A 62 -10.25 -5.94 7.34
CA TYR A 62 -9.37 -4.80 7.15
C TYR A 62 -10.15 -3.52 7.40
N ASP A 63 -9.50 -2.38 7.49
CA ASP A 63 -10.18 -1.10 7.35
C ASP A 63 -9.26 -0.10 6.67
N LEU A 64 -9.86 0.91 6.06
CA LEU A 64 -9.11 1.98 5.42
C LEU A 64 -8.59 2.93 6.48
N THR A 65 -7.29 3.21 6.47
CA THR A 65 -6.73 4.21 7.37
C THR A 65 -7.22 5.58 6.97
N ARG A 66 -7.78 6.31 7.92
CA ARG A 66 -7.90 7.76 7.82
C ARG A 66 -6.51 8.34 8.07
N SER A 67 -5.71 8.52 7.04
CA SER A 67 -4.37 9.09 7.19
C SER A 67 -4.47 10.50 7.80
N GLU A 68 -3.44 10.88 8.56
CA GLU A 68 -3.35 12.14 9.32
C GLU A 68 -3.35 13.41 8.46
N VAL A 69 -3.37 13.26 7.13
CA VAL A 69 -3.62 14.37 6.22
C VAL A 69 -5.11 14.64 6.24
N LYS A 70 -5.51 15.82 6.71
CA LYS A 70 -6.88 16.33 6.92
C LYS A 70 -7.84 16.29 5.69
N TYR A 71 -7.59 15.46 4.69
CA TYR A 71 -8.38 15.31 3.48
C TYR A 71 -8.55 13.84 3.13
N GLU A 72 -9.59 13.21 3.68
CA GLU A 72 -10.09 11.95 3.14
C GLU A 72 -11.60 12.07 2.94
N SER A 73 -11.96 12.73 1.84
CA SER A 73 -13.26 12.53 1.23
C SER A 73 -13.32 11.09 0.71
N LYS A 74 -14.52 10.51 0.63
CA LYS A 74 -14.78 9.20 0.00
C LYS A 74 -14.19 9.06 -1.42
N GLN A 75 -13.74 10.17 -2.02
CA GLN A 75 -13.21 10.26 -3.37
C GLN A 75 -11.82 9.61 -3.53
N LEU A 76 -11.08 9.34 -2.45
CA LEU A 76 -9.77 8.65 -2.56
C LEU A 76 -9.89 7.12 -2.47
N ASN A 77 -11.01 6.61 -1.96
CA ASN A 77 -11.19 5.19 -1.76
C ASN A 77 -11.63 4.49 -3.04
N LEU A 78 -10.81 4.59 -4.08
CA LEU A 78 -11.11 4.07 -5.40
C LEU A 78 -10.04 3.10 -5.83
N LEU A 79 -10.47 2.02 -6.48
CA LEU A 79 -9.61 1.06 -7.15
C LEU A 79 -10.23 0.70 -8.50
N THR A 80 -9.42 0.18 -9.42
CA THR A 80 -9.97 -0.54 -10.57
C THR A 80 -10.72 -1.78 -10.10
N PRO A 81 -11.72 -2.29 -10.84
CA PRO A 81 -12.42 -3.53 -10.49
C PRO A 81 -11.48 -4.71 -10.23
N LEU A 82 -10.42 -4.84 -11.04
CA LEU A 82 -9.44 -5.90 -10.89
C LEU A 82 -8.62 -5.73 -9.60
N ALA A 83 -8.17 -4.51 -9.29
CA ALA A 83 -7.46 -4.23 -8.05
C ALA A 83 -8.33 -4.46 -6.81
N LYS A 84 -9.61 -4.09 -6.88
CA LYS A 84 -10.57 -4.40 -5.83
C LYS A 84 -10.79 -5.91 -5.66
N LYS A 85 -10.90 -6.67 -6.77
CA LYS A 85 -11.01 -8.13 -6.71
C LYS A 85 -9.79 -8.76 -6.02
N LEU A 86 -8.58 -8.28 -6.33
CA LEU A 86 -7.37 -8.77 -5.66
C LEU A 86 -7.35 -8.41 -4.17
N LEU A 87 -7.70 -7.18 -3.82
CA LEU A 87 -7.81 -6.75 -2.42
C LEU A 87 -8.77 -7.66 -1.66
N ASP A 88 -9.98 -7.89 -2.20
CA ASP A 88 -10.97 -8.76 -1.57
C ASP A 88 -10.45 -10.21 -1.44
N GLU A 89 -9.70 -10.73 -2.42
CA GLU A 89 -9.07 -12.05 -2.34
C GLU A 89 -8.00 -12.14 -1.24
N VAL A 90 -7.07 -11.18 -1.20
CA VAL A 90 -6.02 -11.09 -0.17
C VAL A 90 -6.66 -11.02 1.22
N MET A 91 -7.66 -10.17 1.37
CA MET A 91 -8.31 -9.92 2.65
C MET A 91 -9.21 -11.08 3.09
N ARG A 92 -9.79 -11.83 2.15
CA ARG A 92 -10.46 -13.10 2.45
C ARG A 92 -9.48 -14.14 3.00
N LYS A 93 -8.32 -14.32 2.34
CA LYS A 93 -7.25 -15.24 2.82
C LYS A 93 -6.73 -14.81 4.19
N TRP A 94 -6.60 -13.51 4.43
CA TRP A 94 -6.28 -12.98 5.76
C TRP A 94 -7.38 -13.33 6.78
N GLY A 95 -8.65 -13.14 6.42
CA GLY A 95 -9.79 -13.52 7.27
C GLY A 95 -9.79 -15.00 7.67
N GLU A 96 -9.43 -15.89 6.74
CA GLU A 96 -9.27 -17.33 7.00
C GLU A 96 -8.06 -17.62 7.90
N THR A 97 -6.94 -16.93 7.66
CA THR A 97 -5.69 -17.13 8.40
C THR A 97 -5.75 -16.60 9.82
N ARG A 98 -6.39 -15.44 10.04
CA ARG A 98 -6.54 -14.84 11.37
C ARG A 98 -7.46 -15.66 12.26
N GLY A 99 -8.49 -16.28 11.67
CA GLY A 99 -9.41 -17.22 12.32
C GLY A 99 -9.86 -16.78 13.72
N GLU A 100 -9.95 -17.75 14.62
CA GLU A 100 -10.24 -17.54 16.05
C GLU A 100 -9.03 -17.06 16.86
N ARG A 101 -7.83 -17.05 16.25
CA ARG A 101 -6.60 -16.65 16.95
C ARG A 101 -6.50 -15.13 17.11
N TRP A 102 -6.94 -14.38 16.11
CA TRP A 102 -6.92 -12.92 16.07
C TRP A 102 -8.24 -12.32 15.52
N PRO A 103 -9.40 -12.69 16.10
CA PRO A 103 -10.72 -12.32 15.57
C PRO A 103 -11.00 -10.81 15.61
N GLU A 104 -10.32 -10.08 16.48
CA GLU A 104 -10.42 -8.63 16.63
C GLU A 104 -9.45 -7.85 15.72
N VAL A 105 -8.47 -8.51 15.11
CA VAL A 105 -7.45 -7.85 14.29
C VAL A 105 -7.97 -7.59 12.89
N ARG A 106 -7.88 -6.33 12.46
CA ARG A 106 -8.15 -5.91 11.08
C ARG A 106 -6.92 -5.18 10.52
N LEU A 107 -6.49 -5.56 9.33
CA LEU A 107 -5.35 -4.92 8.67
C LEU A 107 -5.70 -3.49 8.25
N ALA A 108 -4.71 -2.62 8.28
CA ALA A 108 -4.86 -1.24 7.82
C ALA A 108 -4.50 -1.17 6.32
N VAL A 109 -5.49 -0.86 5.48
CA VAL A 109 -5.28 -0.63 4.05
C VAL A 109 -5.22 0.87 3.80
N THR A 110 -4.30 1.28 2.95
CA THR A 110 -4.02 2.68 2.64
C THR A 110 -3.70 2.85 1.16
N SER A 111 -3.46 4.09 0.74
CA SER A 111 -2.93 4.41 -0.58
C SER A 111 -3.68 3.73 -1.71
N LEU A 112 -4.98 3.96 -1.83
CA LEU A 112 -5.75 3.46 -2.97
C LEU A 112 -5.47 4.35 -4.19
N TRP A 113 -6.49 4.87 -4.86
CA TRP A 113 -6.29 5.89 -5.87
C TRP A 113 -5.80 7.22 -5.28
N ARG A 114 -4.88 7.89 -5.98
CA ARG A 114 -4.40 9.23 -5.64
C ARG A 114 -4.44 10.14 -6.87
N PRO A 115 -4.93 11.39 -6.75
CA PRO A 115 -4.80 12.35 -7.82
C PRO A 115 -3.32 12.68 -8.05
N GLY A 116 -2.97 12.99 -9.30
CA GLY A 116 -1.59 13.22 -9.73
C GLY A 116 -0.89 14.33 -8.94
N GLU A 117 -1.60 15.43 -8.64
CA GLU A 117 -1.05 16.52 -7.82
C GLU A 117 -0.62 16.04 -6.42
N MET A 118 -1.43 15.17 -5.80
CA MET A 118 -1.09 14.58 -4.50
C MET A 118 0.12 13.65 -4.65
N GLN A 119 0.14 12.80 -5.68
CA GLN A 119 1.28 11.91 -5.93
C GLN A 119 2.57 12.70 -6.21
N ALA A 120 2.49 13.80 -6.96
CA ALA A 120 3.63 14.68 -7.23
C ALA A 120 4.10 15.44 -5.97
N LYS A 121 3.21 15.78 -5.03
CA LYS A 121 3.59 16.29 -3.71
C LYS A 121 4.32 15.21 -2.90
N LEU A 122 3.77 14.00 -2.85
CA LEU A 122 4.39 12.87 -2.15
C LEU A 122 5.76 12.51 -2.73
N ALA A 123 5.93 12.49 -4.05
CA ALA A 123 7.22 12.23 -4.69
C ALA A 123 8.30 13.28 -4.38
N ARG A 124 7.89 14.49 -3.97
CA ARG A 124 8.81 15.55 -3.53
C ARG A 124 9.13 15.49 -2.04
N SER A 125 8.21 14.99 -1.22
CA SER A 125 8.34 14.95 0.24
C SER A 125 8.70 13.59 0.81
N SER A 126 8.61 12.52 0.02
CA SER A 126 8.89 11.14 0.39
C SER A 126 9.99 10.57 -0.50
N TYR A 127 10.92 9.84 0.12
CA TYR A 127 12.02 9.19 -0.59
C TYR A 127 11.56 7.98 -1.44
N TRP A 128 10.34 7.48 -1.19
CA TRP A 128 9.83 6.23 -1.76
C TRP A 128 8.88 6.45 -2.93
N ALA A 129 8.11 7.54 -2.90
CA ALA A 129 7.06 7.78 -3.87
C ALA A 129 7.65 8.12 -5.24
N VAL A 130 7.23 7.37 -6.27
CA VAL A 130 7.50 7.72 -7.66
C VAL A 130 6.60 8.88 -8.10
N GLY A 131 7.03 9.62 -9.12
CA GLY A 131 6.25 10.74 -9.65
C GLY A 131 4.87 10.29 -10.16
N GLU A 132 3.97 11.25 -10.33
CA GLU A 132 2.66 11.04 -10.98
C GLU A 132 2.78 10.23 -12.27
N GLY A 133 3.81 10.54 -13.06
CA GLY A 133 4.08 9.92 -14.35
C GLY A 133 4.54 8.46 -14.30
N GLU A 134 4.55 7.81 -13.14
CA GLU A 134 5.08 6.46 -12.94
C GLU A 134 4.28 5.65 -11.91
N SER A 135 3.30 6.26 -11.23
CA SER A 135 2.64 5.65 -10.07
C SER A 135 1.42 4.81 -10.46
N SER A 136 1.43 3.55 -10.03
CA SER A 136 0.30 2.61 -10.11
C SER A 136 -0.92 3.07 -9.29
N HIS A 137 -0.73 3.86 -8.23
CA HIS A 137 -1.82 4.48 -7.47
C HIS A 137 -2.60 5.52 -8.29
N VAL A 138 -1.96 6.25 -9.20
CA VAL A 138 -2.65 7.22 -10.08
C VAL A 138 -3.53 6.49 -11.12
N ALA A 139 -3.22 5.23 -11.43
CA ALA A 139 -4.08 4.36 -12.23
C ALA A 139 -5.19 3.67 -11.41
N GLY A 140 -5.22 3.85 -10.07
CA GLY A 140 -6.11 3.11 -9.18
C GLY A 140 -5.84 1.60 -9.15
N ALA A 141 -4.65 1.18 -9.58
CA ALA A 141 -4.30 -0.22 -9.79
C ALA A 141 -3.44 -0.82 -8.67
N ALA A 142 -3.21 -0.05 -7.60
CA ALA A 142 -2.44 -0.48 -6.46
C ALA A 142 -3.12 -0.10 -5.14
N PHE A 143 -2.81 -0.88 -4.11
CA PHE A 143 -3.18 -0.61 -2.73
C PHE A 143 -2.02 -0.98 -1.82
N ASP A 144 -2.01 -0.36 -0.65
CA ASP A 144 -0.98 -0.57 0.36
C ASP A 144 -1.57 -1.25 1.58
N VAL A 145 -0.85 -2.22 2.14
CA VAL A 145 -1.16 -2.78 3.46
C VAL A 145 -0.12 -2.31 4.45
N SER A 146 -0.55 -1.48 5.41
CA SER A 146 0.33 -0.92 6.44
C SER A 146 0.89 -2.03 7.32
N ARG A 147 2.20 -1.95 7.58
CA ARG A 147 2.91 -2.79 8.56
C ARG A 147 3.16 -2.04 9.87
N ARG A 148 2.71 -0.78 9.92
CA ARG A 148 2.92 0.15 11.04
C ARG A 148 1.65 0.44 11.81
N SER A 149 0.53 -0.07 11.34
CA SER A 149 -0.77 0.13 11.95
C SER A 149 -1.68 -1.05 11.66
N MET A 150 -2.59 -1.31 12.58
CA MET A 150 -3.71 -2.22 12.41
C MET A 150 -4.85 -1.75 13.31
N TRP A 151 -6.00 -2.36 13.20
CA TRP A 151 -7.10 -2.15 14.13
C TRP A 151 -7.22 -3.36 15.04
N ILE A 152 -7.38 -3.11 16.34
CA ILE A 152 -7.68 -4.14 17.35
C ILE A 152 -9.05 -3.77 17.93
N GLY A 153 -10.07 -4.55 17.56
CA GLY A 153 -11.46 -4.20 17.82
C GLY A 153 -11.84 -2.88 17.12
N SER A 154 -12.22 -1.88 17.91
CA SER A 154 -12.58 -0.54 17.42
C SER A 154 -11.43 0.47 17.41
N GLU A 155 -10.29 0.13 18.04
CA GLU A 155 -9.17 1.04 18.19
C GLU A 155 -8.17 0.88 17.05
N GLY A 156 -7.80 2.01 16.43
CA GLY A 156 -6.70 2.07 15.47
C GLY A 156 -5.40 2.16 16.25
N VAL A 157 -4.56 1.14 16.13
CA VAL A 157 -3.31 1.06 16.89
C VAL A 157 -2.12 1.18 15.95
N ARG A 158 -1.13 1.97 16.36
CA ARG A 158 0.20 1.97 15.74
C ARG A 158 0.97 0.78 16.28
N SER A 159 1.53 -0.07 15.42
CA SER A 159 2.25 -1.29 15.80
C SER A 159 3.64 -1.03 16.40
N TRP A 160 4.06 0.24 16.52
CA TRP A 160 5.39 0.58 17.02
C TRP A 160 5.31 1.16 18.43
N ASP A 161 4.93 0.29 19.37
CA ASP A 161 5.27 0.41 20.79
C ASP A 161 6.20 -0.79 21.08
N GLU A 162 7.35 -0.56 21.73
CA GLU A 162 8.45 -1.53 21.90
C GLU A 162 8.02 -2.85 22.57
N THR A 163 6.84 -2.86 23.19
CA THR A 163 6.22 -4.00 23.86
C THR A 163 5.44 -4.97 22.94
N ARG A 164 5.22 -4.64 21.65
CA ARG A 164 4.32 -5.43 20.75
C ARG A 164 4.99 -6.34 19.72
N THR A 165 6.31 -6.40 19.75
CA THR A 165 7.18 -7.01 18.72
C THR A 165 6.83 -8.44 18.29
N ARG A 166 6.41 -9.34 19.19
CA ARG A 166 6.09 -10.73 18.79
C ARG A 166 4.74 -10.85 18.09
N PHE A 167 3.73 -10.13 18.54
CA PHE A 167 2.38 -10.17 17.96
C PHE A 167 2.38 -9.64 16.53
N ASP A 168 3.08 -8.52 16.30
CA ASP A 168 3.20 -7.91 14.98
C ASP A 168 3.99 -8.81 14.01
N VAL A 169 5.04 -9.48 14.48
CA VAL A 169 5.81 -10.43 13.66
C VAL A 169 4.97 -11.62 13.21
N GLU A 170 4.11 -12.17 14.08
CA GLU A 170 3.24 -13.28 13.70
C GLU A 170 2.15 -12.85 12.71
N VAL A 171 1.49 -11.72 12.97
CA VAL A 171 0.43 -11.17 12.11
C VAL A 171 0.97 -10.79 10.74
N PHE A 172 2.04 -9.99 10.69
CA PHE A 172 2.62 -9.56 9.41
C PHE A 172 3.38 -10.68 8.72
N GLY A 173 3.97 -11.65 9.45
CA GLY A 173 4.55 -12.85 8.86
C GLY A 173 3.50 -13.67 8.08
N LYS A 174 2.29 -13.80 8.62
CA LYS A 174 1.18 -14.44 7.90
C LYS A 174 0.67 -13.63 6.71
N MET A 175 0.67 -12.31 6.83
CA MET A 175 0.35 -11.44 5.69
C MET A 175 1.40 -11.59 4.57
N ASP A 176 2.68 -11.74 4.93
CA ASP A 176 3.77 -11.92 3.97
C ASP A 176 3.61 -13.22 3.19
N GLU A 177 3.30 -14.33 3.88
CA GLU A 177 3.00 -15.61 3.23
C GLU A 177 1.86 -15.50 2.19
N ILE A 178 0.83 -14.70 2.48
CA ILE A 178 -0.30 -14.47 1.57
C ILE A 178 0.16 -13.66 0.35
N LEU A 179 0.86 -12.55 0.58
CA LEU A 179 1.28 -11.65 -0.48
C LEU A 179 2.37 -12.25 -1.38
N GLU A 180 3.31 -12.99 -0.80
CA GLU A 180 4.32 -13.74 -1.54
C GLU A 180 3.68 -14.76 -2.49
N ARG A 181 2.63 -15.45 -2.03
CA ARG A 181 1.86 -16.37 -2.88
C ARG A 181 1.16 -15.63 -4.02
N VAL A 182 0.53 -14.48 -3.74
CA VAL A 182 -0.10 -13.64 -4.77
C VAL A 182 0.91 -13.18 -5.82
N ALA A 183 2.12 -12.80 -5.41
CA ALA A 183 3.20 -12.44 -6.32
C ALA A 183 3.69 -13.65 -7.13
N HIS A 184 3.90 -14.80 -6.49
CA HIS A 184 4.33 -16.05 -7.13
C HIS A 184 3.30 -16.57 -8.15
N GLU A 185 2.00 -16.40 -7.88
CA GLU A 185 0.91 -16.70 -8.81
C GLU A 185 0.82 -15.70 -9.99
N GLY A 186 1.68 -14.68 -10.02
CA GLY A 186 1.72 -13.68 -11.10
C GLY A 186 0.57 -12.67 -11.07
N LYS A 187 -0.19 -12.61 -9.97
CA LYS A 187 -1.36 -11.72 -9.82
C LYS A 187 -0.99 -10.28 -9.51
N ALA A 188 0.15 -10.05 -8.87
CA ALA A 188 0.62 -8.70 -8.56
C ALA A 188 2.13 -8.64 -8.48
N ASN A 189 2.66 -7.43 -8.66
CA ASN A 189 3.94 -7.07 -8.10
C ASN A 189 3.75 -6.68 -6.64
N VAL A 190 4.48 -7.30 -5.73
CA VAL A 190 4.46 -6.97 -4.30
C VAL A 190 5.81 -6.44 -3.89
N VAL A 191 5.83 -5.23 -3.34
CA VAL A 191 7.05 -4.58 -2.85
C VAL A 191 6.87 -4.22 -1.39
N VAL A 192 7.70 -4.81 -0.53
CA VAL A 192 7.78 -4.41 0.88
C VAL A 192 8.67 -3.18 0.97
N GLU A 193 8.11 -2.02 1.29
CA GLU A 193 8.88 -0.79 1.50
C GLU A 193 9.34 -0.72 2.95
N ARG A 194 10.60 -0.33 3.17
CA ARG A 194 11.18 -0.19 4.50
C ARG A 194 11.35 1.27 4.87
N LEU A 195 10.93 1.64 6.07
CA LEU A 195 11.26 2.93 6.66
C LEU A 195 12.64 2.84 7.33
N ILE A 196 13.45 3.88 7.12
CA ILE A 196 14.74 4.03 7.78
C ILE A 196 14.60 5.14 8.80
N ASP A 197 14.32 4.70 10.02
CA ASP A 197 14.25 5.51 11.22
C ASP A 197 15.62 5.53 11.90
N GLU A 198 15.89 6.55 12.71
CA GLU A 198 17.19 7.00 13.24
C GLU A 198 18.26 5.90 13.49
N ASP A 199 17.89 4.73 14.02
CA ASP A 199 18.78 3.60 14.29
C ASP A 199 18.36 2.28 13.62
N ARG A 200 17.24 2.22 12.88
CA ARG A 200 16.62 0.97 12.44
C ARG A 200 15.99 1.03 11.05
N ILE A 201 16.13 -0.08 10.33
CA ILE A 201 15.39 -0.35 9.09
C ILE A 201 14.20 -1.24 9.43
N VAL A 202 12.99 -0.73 9.25
CA VAL A 202 11.75 -1.43 9.62
C VAL A 202 10.79 -1.53 8.44
N PRO A 203 10.11 -2.68 8.24
CA PRO A 203 9.05 -2.77 7.24
C PRO A 203 7.96 -1.72 7.52
N SER A 204 7.63 -0.91 6.50
CA SER A 204 6.64 0.17 6.62
C SER A 204 5.31 -0.24 5.99
N VAL A 205 5.36 -0.76 4.77
CA VAL A 205 4.16 -1.07 4.00
C VAL A 205 4.45 -2.20 3.02
N SER A 206 3.44 -3.01 2.75
CA SER A 206 3.40 -3.88 1.57
C SER A 206 2.65 -3.16 0.46
N HIS A 207 3.37 -2.67 -0.54
CA HIS A 207 2.80 -2.16 -1.77
C HIS A 207 2.35 -3.32 -2.67
N VAL A 208 1.12 -3.30 -3.16
CA VAL A 208 0.55 -4.33 -4.03
C VAL A 208 0.04 -3.68 -5.31
N CYS A 209 0.75 -3.91 -6.41
CA CYS A 209 0.36 -3.45 -7.74
C CYS A 209 -0.13 -4.60 -8.60
N VAL A 210 -1.38 -4.52 -9.01
CA VAL A 210 -2.13 -5.59 -9.66
C VAL A 210 -1.59 -5.80 -11.08
N ASN A 211 -1.34 -7.04 -11.51
CA ASN A 211 -0.97 -7.33 -12.89
C ASN A 211 -2.23 -7.20 -13.78
N PRO A 212 -2.27 -6.33 -14.80
CA PRO A 212 -3.47 -6.15 -15.62
C PRO A 212 -3.83 -7.39 -16.45
N ASN A 213 -2.90 -8.34 -16.60
CA ASN A 213 -3.06 -9.52 -17.44
C ASN A 213 -3.33 -10.81 -16.66
N TYR A 214 -3.46 -10.78 -15.32
CA TYR A 214 -3.75 -12.02 -14.61
C TYR A 214 -5.22 -12.41 -14.78
N GLU A 215 -5.43 -13.66 -15.18
CA GLU A 215 -6.76 -14.24 -15.31
C GLU A 215 -7.31 -14.62 -13.93
N SER A 216 -8.61 -14.40 -13.77
CA SER A 216 -9.27 -14.29 -12.48
C SER A 216 -10.37 -15.32 -12.28
#